data_AF-A0AAD4EI30-F1
#
_entry.id   AF-A0AAD4EI30-F1
#
_cell.length_a   1.000
_cell.length_b   1.000
_cell.length_c   1.000
_cell.angle_alpha   90.00
_cell.angle_beta   90.00
_cell.angle_gamma   90.00
#
_symmetry.space_group_name_H-M   'P 1'
#
loop_
_entity.id
_entity.type
_entity.pdbx_description
1 polymer ?
#
loop_
_entity_poly.entity_id
_entity_poly.type
_entity_poly.pdbx_seq_one_letter_code
_entity_poly.pdbx_strand_id
1 'polypeptide(L)'
;MVPGKASRFVCRPCNRHYELKLATGVRPTSEHAPDPRIIQQSVNAAQRSSSMHPPPVIATSFRHRVGSNVTIPSSWHHGDAHVQQSCSGLHGHDACPAAYSLGLPGYSAHHTMYGAEWECWAKQAYSIPSAETISLEISAIHEGGNKRKGGHSVSFGNICEGKKDIDTQIDTPWLVTLALEMVRPKISAFALGFPWREDEFIIHDGGWVDLSTHPPNFTYFYKQCVQPSHTKGPCISVFKTKQFQLSVVVPMAQWDEYESWLEKIEELRVHPYLPTETGPPLTHT
;
A
#
# COMPACT_ATOMS: atom_id res chain seq x y z
N MET A 1 -19.54 -23.69 -33.29
CA MET A 1 -18.27 -23.07 -33.69
C MET A 1 -18.60 -22.02 -34.74
N VAL A 2 -18.26 -20.76 -34.48
CA VAL A 2 -18.33 -19.68 -35.49
C VAL A 2 -16.89 -19.22 -35.73
N PRO A 3 -16.34 -19.34 -36.95
CA PRO A 3 -14.98 -18.89 -37.23
C PRO A 3 -14.92 -17.36 -37.22
N GLY A 4 -14.00 -16.75 -36.46
CA GLY A 4 -13.68 -15.32 -36.64
C GLY A 4 -13.51 -14.45 -35.38
N LYS A 5 -13.53 -14.99 -34.15
CA LYS A 5 -13.20 -14.18 -32.96
C LYS A 5 -12.12 -14.84 -32.12
N ALA A 6 -11.00 -14.12 -31.94
CA ALA A 6 -9.95 -14.45 -30.98
C ALA A 6 -10.49 -14.24 -29.54
N SER A 7 -11.28 -15.19 -29.05
CA SER A 7 -11.66 -15.24 -27.64
C SER A 7 -10.66 -16.10 -26.90
N ARG A 8 -10.15 -15.59 -25.76
CA ARG A 8 -9.32 -16.37 -24.85
C ARG A 8 -10.19 -17.47 -24.26
N PHE A 9 -9.78 -18.73 -24.44
CA PHE A 9 -10.48 -19.87 -23.87
C PHE A 9 -10.36 -19.82 -22.35
N VAL A 10 -11.47 -19.55 -21.66
CA VAL A 10 -11.55 -19.62 -20.20
C VAL A 10 -12.07 -21.01 -19.83
N CYS A 11 -11.42 -21.70 -18.90
CA CYS A 11 -11.85 -23.02 -18.48
C CYS A 11 -13.22 -22.96 -17.78
N ARG A 12 -13.96 -24.09 -17.82
CA ARG A 12 -15.34 -24.18 -17.30
C ARG A 12 -15.50 -23.71 -15.83
N PRO A 13 -14.56 -24.00 -14.91
CA PRO A 13 -14.61 -23.47 -13.54
C PRO A 13 -14.46 -21.94 -13.47
N CYS A 14 -13.55 -21.37 -14.26
CA CYS A 14 -13.34 -19.92 -14.28
C CYS A 14 -14.54 -19.18 -14.89
N ASN A 15 -15.20 -19.74 -15.91
CA ASN A 15 -16.44 -19.16 -16.45
C ASN A 15 -17.55 -19.11 -15.39
N ARG A 16 -17.67 -20.16 -14.57
CA ARG A 16 -18.64 -20.22 -13.48
C ARG A 16 -18.40 -19.13 -12.42
N HIS A 17 -17.14 -18.81 -12.15
CA HIS A 17 -16.77 -17.71 -11.24
C HIS A 17 -17.12 -16.33 -11.82
N TYR A 18 -17.02 -16.15 -13.14
CA TYR A 18 -17.47 -14.93 -13.81
C TYR A 18 -18.99 -14.76 -13.81
N GLU A 19 -19.74 -15.85 -14.00
CA GLU A 19 -21.21 -15.82 -13.96
C GLU A 19 -21.77 -15.52 -12.56
N LEU A 20 -21.06 -15.90 -11.50
CA LEU A 20 -21.47 -15.67 -10.11
C LEU A 20 -21.09 -14.28 -9.57
N LYS A 21 -20.22 -13.53 -10.25
CA LYS A 21 -20.04 -12.12 -9.93
C LYS A 21 -21.29 -11.38 -10.38
N LEU A 22 -22.11 -10.96 -9.41
CA LEU A 22 -23.11 -9.91 -9.60
C LEU A 22 -22.43 -8.78 -10.37
N ALA A 23 -22.84 -8.62 -11.63
CA ALA A 23 -22.26 -7.61 -12.49
C ALA A 23 -22.43 -6.25 -11.81
N THR A 24 -21.32 -5.66 -11.34
CA THR A 24 -21.13 -4.21 -11.36
C THR A 24 -21.03 -3.79 -12.82
N GLY A 25 -22.06 -4.11 -13.60
CA GLY A 25 -22.27 -3.56 -14.92
C GLY A 25 -22.51 -2.09 -14.68
N VAL A 26 -21.61 -1.27 -15.21
CA VAL A 26 -21.92 0.13 -15.49
C VAL A 26 -23.26 0.10 -16.19
N ARG A 27 -24.31 0.59 -15.52
CA ARG A 27 -25.64 0.73 -16.14
C ARG A 27 -25.40 1.43 -17.48
N PRO A 28 -25.97 0.95 -18.59
CA PRO A 28 -26.04 1.76 -19.79
C PRO A 28 -26.89 2.97 -19.41
N THR A 29 -26.23 4.06 -19.03
CA THR A 29 -26.85 5.38 -18.97
C THR A 29 -27.42 5.61 -20.36
N SER A 30 -28.69 6.02 -20.39
CA SER A 30 -29.47 6.28 -21.61
C SER A 30 -28.64 6.93 -22.73
N GLU A 31 -29.01 6.62 -23.99
CA GLU A 31 -28.46 7.00 -25.29
C GLU A 31 -28.24 8.51 -25.58
N HIS A 32 -27.89 9.31 -24.59
CA HIS A 32 -27.40 10.66 -24.80
C HIS A 32 -25.89 10.68 -24.54
N ALA A 33 -25.14 10.69 -25.64
CA ALA A 33 -23.76 11.11 -25.60
C ALA A 33 -23.71 12.48 -24.88
N PRO A 34 -22.91 12.62 -23.81
CA PRO A 34 -22.81 13.88 -23.09
C PRO A 34 -22.41 14.99 -24.05
N ASP A 35 -23.17 16.09 -24.03
CA ASP A 35 -22.90 17.25 -24.88
C ASP A 35 -21.43 17.68 -24.69
N PRO A 36 -20.61 17.73 -25.76
CA PRO A 36 -19.22 18.13 -25.67
C PRO A 36 -19.02 19.50 -25.00
N ARG A 37 -20.05 20.38 -25.03
CA ARG A 37 -20.02 21.65 -24.30
C ARG A 37 -20.02 21.49 -22.79
N ILE A 38 -20.75 20.51 -22.25
CA ILE A 38 -20.80 20.23 -20.81
C ILE A 38 -19.44 19.68 -20.35
N ILE A 39 -18.81 18.82 -21.15
CA ILE A 39 -17.45 18.32 -20.88
C ILE A 39 -16.46 19.49 -20.86
N GLN A 40 -16.51 20.37 -21.86
CA GLN A 40 -15.61 21.51 -21.94
C GLN A 40 -15.81 22.51 -20.78
N GLN A 41 -17.05 22.76 -20.37
CA GLN A 41 -17.34 23.61 -19.21
C GLN A 41 -16.82 22.99 -17.91
N SER A 42 -16.98 21.68 -17.72
CA SER A 42 -16.48 20.96 -16.55
C SER A 42 -14.94 21.00 -16.46
N VAL A 43 -14.25 20.75 -17.58
CA VAL A 43 -12.77 20.84 -17.65
C VAL A 43 -12.30 22.27 -17.36
N ASN A 44 -12.92 23.28 -17.97
CA ASN A 44 -12.57 24.69 -17.72
C ASN A 44 -12.83 25.10 -16.27
N ALA A 45 -13.91 24.61 -15.65
CA ALA A 45 -14.21 24.88 -14.24
C ALA A 45 -13.18 24.24 -13.31
N ALA A 46 -12.80 22.98 -13.56
CA ALA A 46 -11.78 22.26 -12.79
C ALA A 46 -10.38 22.90 -12.93
N GLN A 47 -10.04 23.40 -14.12
CA GLN A 47 -8.78 24.10 -14.37
C GLN A 47 -8.74 25.49 -13.72
N ARG A 48 -9.89 26.18 -13.63
CA ARG A 48 -9.98 27.47 -12.94
C ARG A 48 -10.00 27.32 -11.41
N SER A 49 -10.53 26.22 -10.88
CA SER A 49 -10.53 25.95 -9.44
C SER A 49 -9.18 25.45 -8.95
N SER A 50 -8.41 24.77 -9.80
CA SER A 50 -6.99 24.48 -9.56
C SER A 50 -6.11 25.68 -9.92
N SER A 51 -6.33 26.80 -9.22
CA SER A 51 -5.36 27.90 -9.18
C SER A 51 -4.13 27.48 -8.36
N MET A 52 -3.38 26.51 -8.87
CA MET A 52 -1.95 26.51 -8.63
C MET A 52 -1.43 27.63 -9.52
N HIS A 53 -1.19 28.81 -8.94
CA HIS A 53 -0.32 29.78 -9.56
C HIS A 53 1.06 29.13 -9.64
N PRO A 54 1.54 28.62 -10.81
CA PRO A 54 2.95 28.28 -10.89
C PRO A 54 3.72 29.58 -10.58
N PRO A 55 4.80 29.51 -9.79
CA PRO A 55 5.60 30.68 -9.49
C PRO A 55 5.96 31.39 -10.81
N PRO A 56 5.87 32.73 -10.88
CA PRO A 56 6.11 33.46 -12.11
C PRO A 56 7.50 33.12 -12.64
N VAL A 57 7.55 32.46 -13.80
CA VAL A 57 8.80 32.21 -14.52
C VAL A 57 9.25 33.55 -15.11
N ILE A 58 10.10 34.26 -14.38
CA ILE A 58 10.77 35.45 -14.88
C ILE A 58 11.88 34.97 -15.81
N ALA A 59 11.69 35.10 -17.12
CA ALA A 59 12.76 34.96 -18.09
C ALA A 59 13.72 36.14 -17.92
N THR A 60 14.76 35.99 -17.10
CA THR A 60 15.85 36.94 -17.04
C THR A 60 16.67 36.82 -18.31
N SER A 61 16.43 37.72 -19.27
CA SER A 61 17.34 37.94 -20.39
C SER A 61 18.59 38.62 -19.84
N PHE A 62 19.55 37.82 -19.37
CA PHE A 62 20.89 38.29 -19.06
C PHE A 62 21.60 38.66 -20.36
N ARG A 63 21.33 39.87 -20.87
CA ARG A 63 22.35 40.63 -21.59
C ARG A 63 23.23 41.27 -20.53
N HIS A 64 24.41 40.74 -20.30
CA HIS A 64 25.66 41.45 -20.51
C HIS A 64 26.87 40.64 -20.00
N ARG A 65 27.97 40.93 -20.67
CA ARG A 65 29.33 40.43 -20.51
C ARG A 65 29.80 40.35 -19.05
N VAL A 66 30.82 39.50 -18.89
CA VAL A 66 31.79 39.42 -17.79
C VAL A 66 31.44 38.44 -16.67
N GLY A 67 32.00 37.24 -16.82
CA GLY A 67 32.68 36.47 -15.76
C GLY A 67 32.05 36.41 -14.37
N SER A 68 31.23 35.40 -14.14
CA SER A 68 31.05 34.82 -12.81
C SER A 68 30.78 33.33 -12.96
N ASN A 69 31.71 32.51 -12.46
CA ASN A 69 31.61 31.06 -12.39
C ASN A 69 30.34 30.66 -11.64
N VAL A 70 29.32 30.25 -12.37
CA VAL A 70 28.21 29.46 -11.83
C VAL A 70 28.70 28.02 -11.77
N THR A 71 28.99 27.53 -10.57
CA THR A 71 29.31 26.11 -10.36
C THR A 71 28.02 25.32 -10.52
N ILE A 72 27.81 24.77 -11.71
CA ILE A 72 26.76 23.79 -11.99
C ILE A 72 27.12 22.50 -11.23
N PRO A 73 26.17 21.85 -10.53
CA PRO A 73 26.44 20.59 -9.85
C PRO A 73 26.97 19.55 -10.83
N SER A 74 28.04 18.85 -10.46
CA SER A 74 28.78 17.90 -11.31
C SER A 74 27.97 16.66 -11.75
N SER A 75 26.70 16.54 -11.34
CA SER A 75 25.79 15.45 -11.71
C SER A 75 25.27 15.51 -13.15
N TRP A 76 25.62 16.55 -13.91
CA TRP A 76 25.20 16.77 -15.29
C TRP A 76 26.16 16.21 -16.35
N HIS A 77 27.26 15.57 -15.93
CA HIS A 77 28.13 14.82 -16.84
C HIS A 77 27.90 13.32 -16.64
N HIS A 78 26.78 12.81 -17.17
CA HIS A 78 26.73 11.39 -17.55
C HIS A 78 27.47 11.24 -18.88
N GLY A 79 28.42 10.30 -18.89
CA GLY A 79 29.55 10.31 -19.78
C GLY A 79 29.21 10.04 -21.23
N ASP A 80 29.66 10.93 -22.10
CA ASP A 80 30.13 10.52 -23.42
C ASP A 80 31.58 10.07 -23.25
N ALA A 81 31.77 8.77 -23.45
CA ALA A 81 33.07 8.18 -23.62
C ALA A 81 33.82 8.93 -24.73
N HIS A 82 35.03 9.32 -24.37
CA HIS A 82 36.01 10.02 -25.15
C HIS A 82 36.36 9.25 -26.44
N VAL A 83 35.59 9.42 -27.53
CA VAL A 83 36.08 9.12 -28.89
C VAL A 83 36.78 10.37 -29.40
N GLN A 84 38.10 10.39 -29.23
CA GLN A 84 38.99 11.34 -29.90
C GLN A 84 38.86 11.13 -31.42
N GLN A 85 38.06 11.96 -32.07
CA GLN A 85 38.10 12.11 -33.52
C GLN A 85 39.19 13.12 -33.86
N SER A 86 40.41 12.61 -34.09
CA SER A 86 41.51 13.38 -34.68
C SER A 86 41.16 13.77 -36.11
N CYS A 87 40.90 15.06 -36.33
CA CYS A 87 40.85 15.64 -37.66
C CYS A 87 42.17 16.38 -37.91
N SER A 88 43.11 15.74 -38.62
CA SER A 88 44.19 16.42 -39.33
C SER A 88 44.01 16.09 -40.81
N GLY A 89 43.78 17.11 -41.62
CA GLY A 89 43.34 16.97 -43.01
C GLY A 89 44.45 16.67 -44.02
N LEU A 90 44.03 16.41 -45.26
CA LEU A 90 44.42 17.12 -46.50
C LEU A 90 44.06 16.28 -47.73
N HIS A 91 43.45 16.97 -48.71
CA HIS A 91 43.41 16.69 -50.15
C HIS A 91 42.68 15.44 -50.67
N GLY A 92 41.78 15.68 -51.63
CA GLY A 92 41.29 14.66 -52.56
C GLY A 92 39.90 15.02 -53.08
N HIS A 93 39.85 15.59 -54.28
CA HIS A 93 38.64 15.72 -55.09
C HIS A 93 37.90 14.37 -55.18
N ASP A 94 36.61 14.36 -54.92
CA ASP A 94 35.63 13.96 -55.94
C ASP A 94 34.19 14.21 -55.48
N ALA A 95 33.40 14.68 -56.44
CA ALA A 95 32.03 15.12 -56.26
C ALA A 95 31.11 13.95 -55.86
N CYS A 96 30.40 14.12 -54.74
CA CYS A 96 29.16 13.40 -54.46
C CYS A 96 28.05 14.42 -54.19
N PRO A 97 26.82 14.16 -54.68
CA PRO A 97 25.80 15.17 -54.81
C PRO A 97 25.33 15.63 -53.44
N ALA A 98 25.32 16.95 -53.28
CA ALA A 98 24.67 17.64 -52.18
C ALA A 98 23.20 17.21 -52.13
N ALA A 99 22.88 16.23 -51.27
CA ALA A 99 21.56 16.12 -50.73
C ALA A 99 21.40 17.32 -49.79
N TYR A 100 20.77 18.37 -50.33
CA TYR A 100 20.30 19.53 -49.58
C TYR A 100 19.34 19.03 -48.50
N SER A 101 19.88 18.67 -47.33
CA SER A 101 19.10 18.70 -46.12
C SER A 101 18.77 20.18 -45.93
N LEU A 102 17.55 20.56 -46.29
CA LEU A 102 16.96 21.84 -45.89
C LEU A 102 17.02 21.89 -44.36
N GLY A 103 18.13 22.39 -43.83
CA GLY A 103 18.28 22.74 -42.43
C GLY A 103 17.34 23.89 -42.16
N LEU A 104 16.14 23.60 -41.66
CA LEU A 104 15.30 24.61 -41.04
C LEU A 104 16.14 25.25 -39.92
N PRO A 105 16.38 26.57 -39.99
CA PRO A 105 17.20 27.25 -38.99
C PRO A 105 16.39 27.34 -37.70
N GLY A 106 16.86 26.68 -36.64
CA GLY A 106 16.42 26.96 -35.27
C GLY A 106 16.25 25.77 -34.33
N TYR A 107 16.17 24.54 -34.84
CA TYR A 107 15.96 23.36 -34.01
C TYR A 107 17.25 22.53 -33.97
N SER A 108 18.06 22.71 -32.92
CA SER A 108 19.21 21.87 -32.66
C SER A 108 18.77 20.43 -32.38
N ALA A 109 19.66 19.46 -32.60
CA ALA A 109 19.43 18.04 -32.33
C ALA A 109 19.00 17.73 -30.88
N HIS A 110 19.05 18.71 -29.97
CA HIS A 110 18.52 18.62 -28.60
C HIS A 110 16.98 18.52 -28.53
N HIS A 111 16.26 18.97 -29.56
CA HIS A 111 14.79 19.02 -29.51
C HIS A 111 14.13 17.63 -29.58
N THR A 112 14.84 16.62 -30.09
CA THR A 112 14.37 15.22 -30.08
C THR A 112 14.46 14.61 -28.68
N MET A 113 15.34 15.12 -27.81
CA MET A 113 15.47 14.66 -26.42
C MET A 113 14.55 15.36 -25.42
N TYR A 114 14.03 16.54 -25.78
CA TYR A 114 13.18 17.33 -24.90
C TYR A 114 11.94 16.57 -24.39
N GLY A 115 11.32 15.75 -25.25
CA GLY A 115 10.18 14.91 -24.84
C GLY A 115 10.55 13.88 -23.76
N ALA A 116 11.73 13.27 -23.88
CA ALA A 116 12.22 12.27 -22.93
C ALA A 116 12.64 12.90 -21.60
N GLU A 117 13.29 14.08 -21.62
CA GLU A 117 13.62 14.85 -20.42
C GLU A 117 12.37 15.28 -19.67
N TRP A 118 11.37 15.79 -20.39
CA TRP A 118 10.09 16.19 -19.79
C TRP A 118 9.35 15.01 -19.18
N GLU A 119 9.33 13.85 -19.84
CA GLU A 119 8.73 12.62 -19.29
C GLU A 119 9.49 12.15 -18.03
N CYS A 120 10.82 12.29 -18.00
CA CYS A 120 11.64 11.97 -16.84
C CYS A 120 11.32 12.90 -15.65
N TRP A 121 11.24 14.22 -15.90
CA TRP A 121 10.85 15.20 -14.87
C TRP A 121 9.41 15.01 -14.41
N ALA A 122 8.48 14.69 -15.29
CA ALA A 122 7.11 14.36 -14.92
C ALA A 122 7.09 13.12 -14.03
N LYS A 123 7.81 12.05 -14.39
CA LYS A 123 7.92 10.85 -13.55
C LYS A 123 8.54 11.14 -12.19
N GLN A 124 9.50 12.05 -12.09
CA GLN A 124 10.15 12.41 -10.84
C GLN A 124 9.33 13.40 -9.99
N ALA A 125 8.60 14.31 -10.62
CA ALA A 125 7.72 15.27 -9.95
C ALA A 125 6.42 14.61 -9.45
N TYR A 126 5.93 13.60 -10.18
CA TYR A 126 4.74 12.82 -9.83
C TYR A 126 5.07 11.45 -9.22
N SER A 127 6.35 11.09 -9.06
CA SER A 127 6.70 9.97 -8.19
C SER A 127 6.35 10.40 -6.78
N ILE A 128 5.21 9.92 -6.29
CA ILE A 128 4.91 9.91 -4.86
C ILE A 128 6.16 9.31 -4.21
N PRO A 129 6.90 10.03 -3.35
CA PRO A 129 8.07 9.49 -2.69
C PRO A 129 7.67 8.12 -2.16
N SER A 130 8.42 7.08 -2.53
CA SER A 130 8.08 5.69 -2.18
C SER A 130 7.62 5.70 -0.74
N ALA A 131 6.31 5.50 -0.52
CA ALA A 131 5.74 5.65 0.79
C ALA A 131 6.58 4.78 1.72
N GLU A 132 7.12 5.38 2.77
CA GLU A 132 7.93 4.64 3.73
C GLU A 132 6.99 3.61 4.34
N THR A 133 7.11 2.34 3.92
CA THR A 133 6.20 1.27 4.32
C THR A 133 6.88 0.23 5.19
N ILE A 134 6.05 -0.44 5.98
CA ILE A 134 6.40 -1.56 6.86
C ILE A 134 5.51 -2.77 6.56
N SER A 135 5.91 -3.92 7.10
CA SER A 135 5.07 -5.12 7.15
C SER A 135 4.71 -5.43 8.60
N LEU A 136 3.49 -5.89 8.85
CA LEU A 136 3.02 -6.36 10.15
C LEU A 136 2.68 -7.85 10.08
N GLU A 137 3.03 -8.56 11.13
CA GLU A 137 2.55 -9.90 11.44
C GLU A 137 1.67 -9.82 12.69
N ILE A 138 0.39 -10.11 12.54
CA ILE A 138 -0.61 -9.99 13.59
C ILE A 138 -1.03 -11.38 14.02
N SER A 139 -0.93 -11.66 15.31
CA SER A 139 -1.27 -12.94 15.92
C SER A 139 -2.37 -12.77 16.97
N ALA A 140 -3.21 -13.78 17.17
CA ALA A 140 -4.15 -13.83 18.29
C ALA A 140 -3.66 -14.81 19.35
N ILE A 141 -3.61 -14.38 20.60
CA ILE A 141 -3.19 -15.18 21.75
C ILE A 141 -4.15 -14.93 22.92
N HIS A 142 -4.21 -15.84 23.88
CA HIS A 142 -4.90 -15.58 25.13
C HIS A 142 -3.90 -15.26 26.24
N GLU A 143 -4.28 -14.38 27.14
CA GLU A 143 -3.54 -14.08 28.35
C GLU A 143 -3.41 -15.37 29.17
N GLY A 144 -2.23 -15.65 29.74
CA GLY A 144 -2.03 -16.87 30.54
C GLY A 144 -1.59 -18.11 29.75
N GLY A 145 -1.32 -17.97 28.45
CA GLY A 145 -0.54 -18.93 27.66
C GLY A 145 0.85 -19.15 28.26
N ASN A 146 0.92 -20.04 29.25
CA ASN A 146 2.09 -20.71 29.80
C ASN A 146 3.02 -19.94 30.78
N LYS A 147 2.60 -19.87 32.06
CA LYS A 147 3.56 -19.73 33.18
C LYS A 147 4.24 -21.06 33.59
N ARG A 148 4.01 -22.19 32.88
CA ARG A 148 4.79 -23.41 33.12
C ARG A 148 6.08 -23.34 32.32
N LYS A 149 7.05 -22.65 32.92
CA LYS A 149 8.50 -22.75 32.74
C LYS A 149 8.93 -23.53 31.47
N GLY A 150 8.87 -22.87 30.31
CA GLY A 150 9.55 -23.32 29.09
C GLY A 150 8.70 -23.64 27.86
N GLY A 151 7.37 -23.59 27.92
CA GLY A 151 6.54 -23.74 26.72
C GLY A 151 6.03 -22.39 26.22
N HIS A 152 6.10 -22.15 24.91
CA HIS A 152 5.47 -21.01 24.27
C HIS A 152 3.97 -20.92 24.60
N SER A 153 3.43 -19.70 24.62
CA SER A 153 1.99 -19.43 24.71
C SER A 153 1.22 -20.28 23.71
N VAL A 154 0.12 -20.90 24.13
CA VAL A 154 -0.75 -21.65 23.22
C VAL A 154 -1.45 -20.63 22.33
N SER A 155 -1.15 -20.67 21.03
CA SER A 155 -1.75 -19.74 20.07
C SER A 155 -3.25 -20.00 19.94
N PHE A 156 -4.03 -18.93 19.83
CA PHE A 156 -5.46 -18.99 19.61
C PHE A 156 -5.70 -19.49 18.18
N GLY A 157 -5.85 -20.81 18.00
CA GLY A 157 -5.72 -21.42 16.69
C GLY A 157 -4.39 -21.02 16.01
N ASN A 158 -4.17 -21.40 14.77
CA ASN A 158 -3.05 -20.85 13.99
C ASN A 158 -3.46 -19.49 13.39
N ILE A 159 -3.96 -18.56 14.22
CA ILE A 159 -4.37 -17.23 13.78
C ILE A 159 -3.12 -16.34 13.74
N CYS A 160 -2.44 -16.39 12.60
CA CYS A 160 -1.45 -15.40 12.20
C CYS A 160 -1.86 -14.81 10.85
N GLU A 161 -1.73 -13.49 10.70
CA GLU A 161 -1.94 -12.78 9.44
C GLU A 161 -0.82 -11.81 9.17
N GLY A 162 -0.34 -11.79 7.93
CA GLY A 162 0.64 -10.83 7.46
C GLY A 162 -0.03 -9.71 6.67
N LYS A 163 0.29 -8.45 6.97
CA LYS A 163 -0.09 -7.30 6.14
C LYS A 163 1.15 -6.53 5.73
N LYS A 164 1.34 -6.34 4.43
CA LYS A 164 2.44 -5.58 3.84
C LYS A 164 1.98 -4.17 3.48
N ASP A 165 2.97 -3.34 3.15
CA ASP A 165 2.76 -2.01 2.57
C ASP A 165 1.94 -1.07 3.47
N ILE A 166 2.16 -1.17 4.78
CA ILE A 166 1.53 -0.29 5.77
C ILE A 166 2.36 0.99 5.88
N ASP A 167 1.69 2.13 5.83
CA ASP A 167 2.33 3.44 6.01
C ASP A 167 3.03 3.52 7.37
N THR A 168 4.30 3.92 7.39
CA THR A 168 5.08 4.12 8.63
C THR A 168 4.59 5.26 9.50
N GLN A 169 3.80 6.17 8.92
CA GLN A 169 3.12 7.23 9.67
C GLN A 169 1.84 6.76 10.34
N ILE A 170 1.53 5.46 10.29
CA ILE A 170 0.40 4.90 11.03
C ILE A 170 0.56 5.21 12.53
N ASP A 171 -0.49 5.80 13.09
CA ASP A 171 -0.56 6.10 14.50
C ASP A 171 -1.03 4.87 15.30
N THR A 172 -1.04 5.01 16.62
CA THR A 172 -1.36 3.87 17.50
C THR A 172 -2.84 3.46 17.43
N PRO A 173 -3.82 4.38 17.48
CA PRO A 173 -5.24 4.02 17.33
C PRO A 173 -5.56 3.31 16.01
N TRP A 174 -4.93 3.73 14.91
CA TRP A 174 -5.09 3.07 13.61
C TRP A 174 -4.44 1.69 13.59
N LEU A 175 -3.28 1.50 14.25
CA LEU A 175 -2.69 0.16 14.42
C LEU A 175 -3.60 -0.78 15.20
N VAL A 176 -4.21 -0.31 16.29
CA VAL A 176 -5.17 -1.08 17.09
C VAL A 176 -6.38 -1.49 16.24
N THR A 177 -6.97 -0.51 15.55
CA THR A 177 -8.11 -0.76 14.65
C THR A 177 -7.76 -1.78 13.58
N LEU A 178 -6.61 -1.62 12.94
CA LEU A 178 -6.11 -2.53 11.91
C LEU A 178 -5.91 -3.96 12.43
N ALA A 179 -5.31 -4.11 13.62
CA ALA A 179 -5.10 -5.41 14.24
C ALA A 179 -6.42 -6.12 14.56
N LEU A 180 -7.38 -5.40 15.15
CA LEU A 180 -8.70 -5.92 15.48
C LEU A 180 -9.50 -6.30 14.23
N GLU A 181 -9.51 -5.46 13.19
CA GLU A 181 -10.20 -5.76 11.92
C GLU A 181 -9.69 -7.05 11.26
N MET A 182 -8.38 -7.32 11.37
CA MET A 182 -7.79 -8.52 10.79
C MET A 182 -8.07 -9.79 11.61
N VAL A 183 -8.12 -9.67 12.94
CA VAL A 183 -8.23 -10.82 13.83
C VAL A 183 -9.69 -11.17 14.15
N ARG A 184 -10.58 -10.17 14.26
CA ARG A 184 -12.00 -10.34 14.61
C ARG A 184 -12.69 -11.44 13.81
N PRO A 185 -12.68 -11.44 12.46
CA PRO A 185 -13.39 -12.45 11.69
C PRO A 185 -12.90 -13.88 11.98
N LYS A 186 -11.61 -14.02 12.30
CA LYS A 186 -11.01 -15.32 12.60
C LYS A 186 -11.34 -15.81 14.00
N ILE A 187 -11.35 -14.92 14.99
CA ILE A 187 -11.79 -15.23 16.36
C ILE A 187 -13.27 -15.64 16.35
N SER A 188 -14.12 -14.89 15.64
CA SER A 188 -15.54 -15.25 15.49
C SER A 188 -15.73 -16.59 14.78
N ALA A 189 -14.92 -16.89 13.77
CA ALA A 189 -14.98 -18.17 13.05
C ALA A 189 -14.45 -19.36 13.87
N PHE A 190 -13.49 -19.12 14.77
CA PHE A 190 -12.90 -20.15 15.63
C PHE A 190 -13.91 -20.69 16.65
N ALA A 191 -14.73 -19.81 17.23
CA ALA A 191 -15.73 -20.16 18.23
C ALA A 191 -17.11 -19.63 17.85
N LEU A 192 -17.74 -20.29 16.88
CA LEU A 192 -19.08 -19.92 16.42
C LEU A 192 -20.09 -20.00 17.58
N GLY A 193 -20.66 -18.85 17.93
CA GLY A 193 -21.70 -18.73 18.96
C GLY A 193 -21.20 -18.30 20.34
N PHE A 194 -19.89 -18.17 20.55
CA PHE A 194 -19.35 -17.56 21.77
C PHE A 194 -19.32 -16.02 21.62
N PRO A 195 -19.92 -15.25 22.55
CA PRO A 195 -19.97 -13.79 22.46
C PRO A 195 -18.68 -13.15 23.02
N TRP A 196 -17.63 -13.12 22.19
CA TRP A 196 -16.37 -12.44 22.54
C TRP A 196 -16.59 -10.96 22.87
N ARG A 197 -15.95 -10.46 23.94
CA ARG A 197 -15.92 -9.03 24.31
C ARG A 197 -14.66 -8.40 23.73
N GLU A 198 -14.75 -8.03 22.46
CA GLU A 198 -13.61 -7.54 21.68
C GLU A 198 -13.05 -6.20 22.18
N ASP A 199 -13.87 -5.42 22.89
CA ASP A 199 -13.49 -4.17 23.52
C ASP A 199 -12.52 -4.34 24.70
N GLU A 200 -12.48 -5.55 25.28
CA GLU A 200 -11.52 -5.89 26.32
C GLU A 200 -10.23 -6.50 25.74
N PHE A 201 -10.13 -6.70 24.42
CA PHE A 201 -8.89 -7.22 23.82
C PHE A 201 -7.76 -6.21 23.95
N ILE A 202 -6.58 -6.70 24.32
CA ILE A 202 -5.38 -5.87 24.52
C ILE A 202 -4.43 -6.11 23.35
N ILE A 203 -3.86 -5.05 22.78
CA ILE A 203 -2.96 -5.16 21.63
C ILE A 203 -1.55 -4.89 22.11
N HIS A 204 -0.68 -5.89 22.00
CA HIS A 204 0.72 -5.81 22.35
C HIS A 204 1.61 -5.75 21.10
N ASP A 205 2.74 -5.05 21.20
CA ASP A 205 3.81 -5.18 20.21
C ASP A 205 4.72 -6.38 20.49
N GLY A 206 5.73 -6.59 19.65
CA GLY A 206 6.74 -7.64 19.85
C GLY A 206 7.58 -7.49 21.14
N GLY A 207 7.54 -6.32 21.78
CA GLY A 207 8.14 -6.04 23.09
C GLY A 207 7.19 -6.27 24.27
N TRP A 208 5.98 -6.80 24.02
CA TRP A 208 4.91 -6.93 25.03
C TRP A 208 4.45 -5.60 25.64
N VAL A 209 4.57 -4.50 24.88
CA VAL A 209 4.08 -3.19 25.29
C VAL A 209 2.64 -3.01 24.83
N ASP A 210 1.76 -2.61 25.75
CA ASP A 210 0.35 -2.34 25.44
C ASP A 210 0.19 -1.04 24.65
N LEU A 211 -0.27 -1.18 23.40
CA LEU A 211 -0.53 -0.07 22.49
C LEU A 211 -1.58 0.91 23.04
N SER A 212 -2.49 0.48 23.91
CA SER A 212 -3.50 1.37 24.51
C SER A 212 -2.89 2.45 25.42
N THR A 213 -1.71 2.17 25.98
CA THR A 213 -0.99 3.08 26.88
C THR A 213 -0.19 4.15 26.14
N HIS A 214 -0.06 4.01 24.82
CA HIS A 214 0.73 4.93 24.01
C HIS A 214 -0.06 6.19 23.62
N PRO A 215 0.61 7.35 23.51
CA PRO A 215 -0.03 8.56 23.05
C PRO A 215 -0.59 8.41 21.62
N PRO A 216 -1.84 8.81 21.36
CA PRO A 216 -2.55 8.48 20.12
C PRO A 216 -2.00 9.18 18.87
N ASN A 217 -1.30 10.30 19.03
CA ASN A 217 -0.88 11.17 17.92
C ASN A 217 0.57 10.95 17.47
N PHE A 218 1.17 9.80 17.79
CA PHE A 218 2.56 9.50 17.46
C PHE A 218 2.67 8.28 16.56
N THR A 219 3.57 8.40 15.59
CA THR A 219 3.95 7.29 14.71
C THR A 219 4.68 6.23 15.53
N TYR A 220 4.16 5.01 15.51
CA TYR A 220 4.61 3.99 16.45
C TYR A 220 5.95 3.37 16.02
N PHE A 221 6.04 2.94 14.75
CA PHE A 221 7.20 2.20 14.24
C PHE A 221 8.25 3.06 13.53
N TYR A 222 7.92 4.31 13.19
CA TYR A 222 8.76 5.19 12.37
C TYR A 222 10.20 5.29 12.87
N LYS A 223 10.38 5.62 14.15
CA LYS A 223 11.70 5.78 14.78
C LYS A 223 12.53 4.50 14.73
N GLN A 224 11.89 3.33 14.68
CA GLN A 224 12.59 2.04 14.58
C GLN A 224 13.06 1.73 13.16
N CYS A 225 12.45 2.36 12.14
CA CYS A 225 12.82 2.22 10.74
C CYS A 225 13.92 3.20 10.29
N VAL A 226 14.08 4.32 10.98
CA VAL A 226 15.12 5.31 10.68
C VAL A 226 16.45 4.89 11.33
N GLN A 227 17.47 4.62 10.51
CA GLN A 227 18.80 4.24 11.00
C GLN A 227 19.84 5.31 10.60
N PRO A 228 20.80 5.65 11.49
CA PRO A 228 21.90 6.53 11.10
C PRO A 228 22.78 5.82 10.06
N SER A 229 23.09 6.51 8.96
CA SER A 229 24.05 6.00 7.99
C SER A 229 25.48 6.14 8.53
N HIS A 230 26.26 5.06 8.48
CA HIS A 230 27.68 5.05 8.89
C HIS A 230 28.64 5.66 7.84
N THR A 231 28.12 6.23 6.76
CA THR A 231 28.92 6.89 5.73
C THR A 231 29.65 8.11 6.30
N LYS A 232 30.96 8.24 6.05
CA LYS A 232 31.78 9.39 6.45
C LYS A 232 31.24 10.67 5.78
N GLY A 233 30.44 11.45 6.51
CA GLY A 233 29.77 12.65 6.00
C GLY A 233 28.73 13.18 6.98
N PRO A 234 27.99 14.26 6.64
CA PRO A 234 26.85 14.69 7.44
C PRO A 234 25.91 13.52 7.70
N CYS A 235 25.38 13.43 8.92
CA CYS A 235 24.58 12.30 9.41
C CYS A 235 23.27 12.17 8.61
N ILE A 236 23.33 11.48 7.47
CA ILE A 236 22.17 11.14 6.67
C ILE A 236 21.50 9.95 7.35
N SER A 237 20.23 10.09 7.69
CA SER A 237 19.41 8.97 8.12
C SER A 237 18.84 8.24 6.91
N VAL A 238 18.87 6.92 6.92
CA VAL A 238 18.28 6.08 5.87
C VAL A 238 17.08 5.34 6.45
N PHE A 239 15.96 5.38 5.74
CA PHE A 239 14.78 4.59 6.06
C PHE A 239 14.99 3.13 5.65
N LYS A 240 14.68 2.20 6.56
CA LYS A 240 14.73 0.77 6.31
C LYS A 240 13.39 0.12 6.65
N THR A 241 12.74 -0.44 5.63
CA THR A 241 11.54 -1.26 5.80
C THR A 241 11.83 -2.43 6.74
N LYS A 242 10.92 -2.67 7.68
CA LYS A 242 10.98 -3.74 8.68
C LYS A 242 9.64 -4.45 8.76
N GLN A 243 9.70 -5.71 9.22
CA GLN A 243 8.55 -6.45 9.68
C GLN A 243 8.45 -6.29 11.19
N PHE A 244 7.25 -5.96 11.68
CA PHE A 244 6.95 -5.91 13.11
C PHE A 244 5.87 -6.94 13.45
N GLN A 245 5.80 -7.29 14.73
CA GLN A 245 4.81 -8.22 15.26
C GLN A 245 3.84 -7.47 16.16
N LEU A 246 2.55 -7.77 16.02
CA LEU A 246 1.49 -7.41 16.95
C LEU A 246 0.80 -8.68 17.46
N SER A 247 0.39 -8.64 18.73
CA SER A 247 -0.36 -9.71 19.38
C SER A 247 -1.66 -9.14 19.93
N VAL A 248 -2.79 -9.63 19.44
CA VAL A 248 -4.11 -9.39 20.01
C VAL A 248 -4.31 -10.40 21.13
N VAL A 249 -4.35 -9.91 22.36
CA VAL A 249 -4.44 -10.68 23.59
C VAL A 249 -5.89 -10.71 24.06
N VAL A 250 -6.46 -11.91 24.12
CA VAL A 250 -7.76 -12.18 24.75
C VAL A 250 -7.56 -12.26 26.26
N PRO A 251 -8.27 -11.47 27.07
CA PRO A 251 -8.14 -11.52 28.53
C PRO A 251 -8.39 -12.91 29.11
N MET A 252 -7.66 -13.27 30.17
CA MET A 252 -7.77 -14.60 30.79
C MET A 252 -9.21 -14.91 31.21
N ALA A 253 -9.92 -13.94 31.80
CA ALA A 253 -11.30 -14.12 32.25
C ALA A 253 -12.26 -14.52 31.10
N GLN A 254 -12.09 -13.93 29.91
CA GLN A 254 -12.87 -14.32 28.74
C GLN A 254 -12.51 -15.71 28.24
N TRP A 255 -11.24 -16.08 28.33
CA TRP A 255 -10.78 -17.41 27.93
C TRP A 255 -11.37 -18.50 28.84
N ASP A 256 -11.38 -18.29 30.16
CA ASP A 256 -11.98 -19.20 31.13
C ASP A 256 -13.50 -19.38 30.90
N GLU A 257 -14.19 -18.29 30.55
CA GLU A 257 -15.61 -18.32 30.16
C GLU A 257 -15.83 -19.14 28.87
N TYR A 258 -14.92 -19.02 27.91
CA TYR A 258 -14.96 -19.79 26.66
C TYR A 258 -14.76 -21.28 26.89
N GLU A 259 -13.78 -21.68 27.71
CA GLU A 259 -13.56 -23.09 28.07
C GLU A 259 -14.81 -23.66 28.77
N SER A 260 -15.38 -22.92 29.72
CA SER A 260 -16.62 -23.30 30.40
C SER A 260 -17.81 -23.43 29.44
N TRP A 261 -17.88 -22.59 28.42
CA TRP A 261 -18.92 -22.64 27.38
C TRP A 261 -18.74 -23.86 26.46
N LEU A 262 -17.51 -24.20 26.10
CA LEU A 262 -17.19 -25.39 25.33
C LEU A 262 -17.61 -26.68 26.06
N GLU A 263 -17.29 -26.79 27.34
CA GLU A 263 -17.67 -27.94 28.18
C GLU A 263 -19.20 -28.14 28.17
N LYS A 264 -19.97 -27.06 28.36
CA LYS A 264 -21.44 -27.10 28.30
C LYS A 264 -21.98 -27.55 26.95
N ILE A 265 -21.36 -27.10 25.84
CA ILE A 265 -21.77 -27.53 24.50
C ILE A 265 -21.47 -29.01 24.28
N GLU A 266 -20.33 -29.49 24.77
CA GLU A 266 -19.95 -30.90 24.63
C GLU A 266 -20.86 -31.81 25.49
N GLU A 267 -21.21 -31.39 26.71
CA GLU A 267 -22.21 -32.08 27.54
C GLU A 267 -23.57 -32.21 26.83
N LEU A 268 -24.04 -31.14 26.18
CA LEU A 268 -25.28 -31.16 25.40
C LEU A 268 -25.20 -32.09 24.17
N ARG A 269 -24.02 -32.27 23.58
CA ARG A 269 -23.80 -33.20 22.47
C ARG A 269 -23.79 -34.66 22.92
N VAL A 270 -23.24 -34.94 24.10
CA VAL A 270 -23.11 -36.29 24.64
C VAL A 270 -24.43 -36.78 25.25
N HIS A 271 -25.24 -35.88 25.84
CA HIS A 271 -26.54 -36.22 26.44
C HIS A 271 -27.73 -35.45 25.84
N PRO A 272 -28.09 -35.68 24.56
CA PRO A 272 -29.22 -34.99 23.93
C PRO A 272 -30.60 -35.39 24.45
N TYR A 273 -30.70 -36.36 25.39
CA TYR A 273 -31.96 -37.01 25.78
C TYR A 273 -32.15 -37.24 27.28
N LEU A 274 -31.67 -36.38 28.18
CA LEU A 274 -32.25 -36.38 29.53
C LEU A 274 -33.60 -35.64 29.44
N PRO A 275 -34.75 -36.33 29.59
CA PRO A 275 -36.04 -35.68 29.53
C PRO A 275 -36.12 -34.73 30.72
N THR A 276 -36.38 -33.46 30.46
CA THR A 276 -36.84 -32.48 31.45
C THR A 276 -38.28 -32.83 31.87
N GLU A 277 -38.51 -34.06 32.34
CA GLU A 277 -39.78 -34.45 32.96
C GLU A 277 -39.79 -33.94 34.41
N THR A 278 -39.95 -32.64 34.57
CA THR A 278 -40.69 -32.09 35.71
C THR A 278 -42.07 -31.72 35.21
N GLY A 279 -42.88 -32.76 34.97
CA GLY A 279 -44.32 -32.59 34.84
C GLY A 279 -44.86 -32.01 36.16
N PRO A 280 -45.79 -31.03 36.11
CA PRO A 280 -46.38 -30.49 37.32
C PRO A 280 -47.08 -31.61 38.10
N PRO A 281 -46.98 -31.64 39.44
CA PRO A 281 -47.66 -32.65 40.25
C PRO A 281 -49.16 -32.54 40.00
N LEU A 282 -49.75 -33.61 39.46
CA LEU A 282 -51.20 -33.73 39.32
C LEU A 282 -51.82 -33.70 40.72
N THR A 283 -52.39 -32.55 41.09
CA THR A 283 -53.27 -32.44 42.24
C THR A 283 -54.58 -33.13 41.93
N HIS A 284 -54.79 -34.31 42.51
CA HIS A 284 -56.10 -34.94 42.58
C HIS A 284 -56.98 -34.17 43.58
N THR A 285 -58.08 -33.61 43.08
CA THR A 285 -59.27 -33.19 43.85
C THR A 285 -60.35 -34.24 43.72
#